data_AF-E4NE00-F1
#
_entry.id   AF-E4NE00-F1
#
_cell.length_a   1.000
_cell.length_b   1.000
_cell.length_c   1.000
_cell.angle_alpha   90.00
_cell.angle_beta   90.00
_cell.angle_gamma   90.00
#
_symmetry.space_group_name_H-M   'P 1'
#
loop_
_entity.id
_entity.type
_entity.pdbx_description
1 polymer ?
#
loop_
_entity_poly.entity_id
_entity_poly.type
_entity_poly.pdbx_seq_one_letter_code
_entity_poly.pdbx_strand_id
1 'polypeptide(L)'
;MSAAAPPPRLPVDLSAVLALLAGAATAAVLGPLGELRPGWFALTAFAAACAALGARSRPAAAPLIGPAVWLFHNGFAEHRHAELGWSATEPAHLALLTAAALLPALLPARRPARGHVLEALPRKIRTHLLHRR
;
A
#
# COMPACT_ATOMS: atom_id res chain seq x y z
N MET A 1 -28.54 14.79 4.80
CA MET A 1 -27.12 14.99 4.43
C MET A 1 -26.52 13.63 4.13
N SER A 2 -26.26 13.32 2.86
CA SER A 2 -25.75 12.00 2.45
C SER A 2 -24.24 11.95 2.66
N ALA A 3 -23.75 11.04 3.52
CA ALA A 3 -22.32 10.83 3.73
C ALA A 3 -21.70 10.31 2.42
N ALA A 4 -20.68 11.00 1.91
CA ALA A 4 -19.93 10.51 0.76
C ALA A 4 -19.35 9.12 1.11
N ALA A 5 -19.75 8.11 0.33
CA ALA A 5 -19.27 6.75 0.51
C ALA A 5 -17.73 6.72 0.41
N PRO A 6 -17.04 5.88 1.20
CA PRO A 6 -15.60 5.70 1.05
C PRO A 6 -15.27 5.30 -0.40
N PRO A 7 -14.11 5.71 -0.92
CA PRO A 7 -13.71 5.33 -2.27
C PRO A 7 -13.72 3.79 -2.40
N PRO A 8 -14.15 3.26 -3.55
CA PRO A 8 -14.23 1.82 -3.75
C PRO A 8 -12.83 1.20 -3.64
N ARG A 9 -12.73 0.10 -2.88
CA ARG A 9 -11.51 -0.69 -2.77
C ARG A 9 -11.23 -1.41 -4.08
N LEU A 10 -9.94 -1.61 -4.39
CA LEU A 10 -9.50 -2.31 -5.59
C LEU A 10 -10.05 -3.75 -5.63
N PRO A 11 -10.43 -4.26 -6.81
CA PRO A 11 -10.76 -5.67 -6.98
C PRO A 11 -9.51 -6.54 -6.75
N VAL A 12 -9.74 -7.82 -6.47
CA VAL A 12 -8.69 -8.77 -6.08
C VAL A 12 -7.69 -8.95 -7.23
N ASP A 13 -8.18 -9.14 -8.46
CA ASP A 13 -7.32 -9.38 -9.64
C ASP A 13 -6.40 -8.18 -9.92
N LEU A 14 -6.94 -6.96 -9.87
CA LEU A 14 -6.14 -5.74 -10.06
C LEU A 14 -5.13 -5.57 -8.92
N SER A 15 -5.46 -5.98 -7.71
CA SER A 15 -4.53 -5.93 -6.57
C SER A 15 -3.35 -6.88 -6.77
N ALA A 16 -3.57 -8.05 -7.36
CA ALA A 16 -2.50 -8.98 -7.70
C ALA A 16 -1.57 -8.42 -8.79
N VAL A 17 -2.14 -7.84 -9.86
CA VAL A 17 -1.36 -7.18 -10.93
C VAL A 17 -0.53 -6.03 -10.36
N LEU A 18 -1.14 -5.17 -9.53
CA LEU A 18 -0.42 -4.06 -8.90
C LEU A 18 0.64 -4.53 -7.90
N ALA A 19 0.44 -5.66 -7.23
CA ALA A 19 1.46 -6.26 -6.36
C ALA A 19 2.69 -6.71 -7.13
N LEU A 20 2.50 -7.35 -8.29
CA LEU A 20 3.61 -7.72 -9.18
C LEU A 20 4.35 -6.48 -9.68
N LEU A 21 3.62 -5.46 -10.14
CA LEU A 21 4.22 -4.21 -10.62
C LEU A 21 4.96 -3.47 -9.51
N ALA A 22 4.40 -3.42 -8.30
CA ALA A 22 5.04 -2.78 -7.15
C ALA A 22 6.29 -3.54 -6.72
N GLY A 23 6.26 -4.87 -6.70
CA GLY A 23 7.43 -5.71 -6.42
C GLY A 23 8.55 -5.47 -7.45
N ALA A 24 8.22 -5.53 -8.74
CA ALA A 24 9.16 -5.26 -9.83
C ALA A 24 9.74 -3.85 -9.76
N ALA A 25 8.90 -2.83 -9.56
CA ALA A 25 9.33 -1.44 -9.44
C ALA A 25 10.24 -1.22 -8.22
N THR A 26 9.90 -1.82 -7.08
CA THR A 26 10.72 -1.74 -5.86
C THR A 26 12.10 -2.36 -6.10
N ALA A 27 12.16 -3.56 -6.70
CA ALA A 27 13.41 -4.20 -7.07
C ALA A 27 14.24 -3.35 -8.06
N ALA A 28 13.58 -2.78 -9.08
CA ALA A 28 14.23 -1.94 -10.08
C ALA A 28 14.79 -0.63 -9.50
N VAL A 29 14.17 -0.08 -8.45
CA VAL A 29 14.67 1.11 -7.75
C VAL A 29 15.81 0.75 -6.79
N LEU A 30 15.68 -0.34 -6.04
CA LEU A 30 16.70 -0.76 -5.07
C LEU A 30 17.97 -1.31 -5.72
N GLY A 31 17.86 -1.90 -6.92
CA GLY A 31 19.00 -2.49 -7.63
C GLY A 31 20.15 -1.52 -7.89
N PRO A 32 19.90 -0.37 -8.55
CA PRO A 32 20.91 0.66 -8.78
C PRO A 32 21.49 1.26 -7.49
N LEU A 33 20.75 1.23 -6.39
CA LEU A 33 21.21 1.73 -5.09
C LEU A 33 22.15 0.75 -4.37
N GLY A 34 22.30 -0.48 -4.88
CA GLY A 34 23.07 -1.53 -4.21
C GLY A 34 22.39 -2.10 -2.97
N GLU A 35 21.12 -1.72 -2.75
CA GLU A 35 20.30 -2.09 -1.58
C GLU A 35 19.54 -3.41 -1.78
N LEU A 36 19.76 -4.09 -2.91
CA LEU A 36 19.36 -5.49 -3.14
C LEU A 36 20.36 -6.44 -2.44
N ARG A 37 20.42 -6.33 -1.13
CA ARG A 37 21.19 -7.22 -0.26
C ARG A 37 20.28 -7.81 0.81
N PRO A 38 20.56 -9.03 1.29
CA PRO A 38 19.88 -9.60 2.44
C PRO A 38 19.97 -8.62 3.61
N GLY A 39 18.83 -8.07 4.02
CA GLY A 39 18.84 -6.97 4.99
C GLY A 39 17.47 -6.35 5.24
N TRP A 40 17.39 -5.67 6.39
CA TRP A 40 16.17 -5.04 6.86
C TRP A 40 15.67 -3.92 5.93
N PHE A 41 16.57 -3.24 5.21
CA PHE A 41 16.20 -2.12 4.33
C PHE A 41 15.34 -2.58 3.15
N ALA A 42 15.78 -3.61 2.41
CA ALA A 42 14.98 -4.19 1.33
C ALA A 42 13.65 -4.74 1.87
N LEU A 43 13.69 -5.51 2.96
CA LEU A 43 12.48 -6.07 3.57
C LEU A 43 11.46 -5.00 3.96
N THR A 44 11.91 -3.90 4.57
CA THR A 44 11.02 -2.79 4.95
C THR A 44 10.45 -2.05 3.75
N ALA A 45 11.23 -1.87 2.67
CA ALA A 45 10.73 -1.27 1.43
C ALA A 45 9.63 -2.13 0.78
N PHE A 46 9.85 -3.45 0.67
CA PHE A 46 8.84 -4.38 0.16
C PHE A 46 7.61 -4.46 1.08
N ALA A 47 7.80 -4.46 2.40
CA ALA A 47 6.69 -4.41 3.36
C ALA A 47 5.88 -3.11 3.25
N ALA A 48 6.54 -1.97 3.01
CA ALA A 48 5.87 -0.69 2.77
C ALA A 48 5.03 -0.72 1.49
N ALA A 49 5.53 -1.34 0.41
CA ALA A 49 4.77 -1.56 -0.82
C ALA A 49 3.52 -2.43 -0.57
N CYS A 50 3.67 -3.54 0.17
CA CYS A 50 2.55 -4.37 0.60
C CYS A 50 1.52 -3.58 1.40
N ALA A 51 1.95 -2.77 2.36
CA ALA A 51 1.07 -1.96 3.19
C ALA A 51 0.31 -0.88 2.40
N ALA A 52 0.99 -0.21 1.47
CA ALA A 52 0.37 0.80 0.60
C ALA A 52 -0.70 0.19 -0.32
N LEU A 53 -0.44 -1.01 -0.86
CA LEU A 53 -1.43 -1.76 -1.66
C LEU A 53 -2.58 -2.26 -0.79
N GLY A 54 -2.27 -2.88 0.35
CA GLY A 54 -3.24 -3.36 1.32
C GLY A 54 -4.24 -2.30 1.75
N ALA A 55 -3.77 -1.07 2.00
CA ALA A 55 -4.62 0.07 2.37
C ALA A 55 -5.65 0.44 1.28
N ARG A 56 -5.38 0.09 0.01
CA ARG A 56 -6.26 0.36 -1.14
C ARG A 56 -7.05 -0.86 -1.61
N SER A 57 -6.67 -2.05 -1.16
CA SER A 57 -7.25 -3.33 -1.58
C SER A 57 -8.28 -3.86 -0.59
N ARG A 58 -9.03 -4.88 -1.03
CA ARG A 58 -9.89 -5.68 -0.14
C ARG A 58 -9.02 -6.59 0.73
N PRO A 59 -9.43 -6.92 1.98
CA PRO A 59 -8.68 -7.85 2.83
C PRO A 59 -8.41 -9.21 2.16
N ALA A 60 -9.34 -9.69 1.34
CA ALA A 60 -9.20 -10.92 0.56
C ALA A 60 -8.06 -10.90 -0.46
N ALA A 61 -7.50 -9.75 -0.80
CA ALA A 61 -6.35 -9.63 -1.70
C ALA A 61 -5.00 -9.80 -1.00
N ALA A 62 -4.94 -9.68 0.34
CA ALA A 62 -3.70 -9.87 1.09
C ALA A 62 -2.95 -11.18 0.80
N PRO A 63 -3.61 -12.37 0.72
CA PRO A 63 -2.94 -13.62 0.38
C PRO A 63 -2.41 -13.68 -1.07
N LEU A 64 -2.73 -12.71 -1.93
CA LEU A 64 -2.12 -12.58 -3.26
C LEU A 64 -1.00 -11.53 -3.26
N ILE A 65 -1.19 -10.41 -2.56
CA ILE A 65 -0.21 -9.32 -2.48
C ILE A 65 1.08 -9.81 -1.81
N GLY A 66 0.97 -10.47 -0.66
CA GLY A 66 2.13 -10.95 0.10
C GLY A 66 3.06 -11.86 -0.72
N PRO A 67 2.56 -12.97 -1.28
CA PRO A 67 3.36 -13.86 -2.13
C PRO A 67 3.87 -13.18 -3.40
N ALA A 68 3.06 -12.37 -4.08
CA ALA A 68 3.47 -11.69 -5.31
C ALA A 68 4.67 -10.77 -5.08
N VAL A 69 4.66 -10.01 -3.98
CA VAL A 69 5.78 -9.12 -3.61
C VAL A 69 6.96 -9.94 -3.06
N TRP A 70 6.70 -11.01 -2.32
CA TRP A 70 7.73 -11.92 -1.80
C TRP A 70 8.59 -12.53 -2.92
N LEU A 71 8.01 -12.89 -4.07
CA LEU A 71 8.78 -13.42 -5.22
C LEU A 71 9.92 -12.48 -5.63
N PHE A 72 9.68 -11.17 -5.64
CA PHE A 72 10.70 -10.19 -5.99
C PHE A 72 11.71 -9.96 -4.86
N HIS A 73 11.24 -9.95 -3.61
CA HIS A 73 12.13 -9.84 -2.46
C HIS A 73 13.10 -11.04 -2.39
N ASN A 74 12.57 -12.27 -2.47
CA ASN A 74 13.35 -13.49 -2.45
C ASN A 74 14.29 -13.59 -3.68
N GLY A 75 13.75 -13.31 -4.87
CA GLY A 75 14.51 -13.41 -6.12
C GLY A 75 15.65 -12.39 -6.25
N PHE A 76 15.42 -11.15 -5.83
CA PHE A 76 16.36 -10.05 -6.10
C PHE A 76 17.11 -9.54 -4.88
N ALA A 77 16.51 -9.56 -3.68
CA ALA A 77 17.18 -9.08 -2.47
C ALA A 77 17.94 -10.20 -1.73
N GLU A 78 17.36 -11.40 -1.65
CA GLU A 78 18.00 -12.55 -0.97
C GLU A 78 18.98 -13.29 -1.88
N HIS A 79 18.58 -13.67 -3.09
CA HIS A 79 19.41 -14.50 -3.98
C HIS A 79 20.07 -13.74 -5.14
N ARG A 80 19.76 -12.44 -5.32
CA ARG A 80 20.43 -11.46 -6.22
C ARG A 80 20.43 -11.77 -7.73
N HIS A 81 20.15 -13.01 -8.13
CA HIS A 81 20.20 -13.51 -9.51
C HIS A 81 18.83 -13.96 -10.03
N ALA A 82 17.74 -13.46 -9.42
CA ALA A 82 16.37 -13.90 -9.72
C ALA A 82 16.13 -15.39 -9.42
N GLU A 83 16.88 -15.94 -8.46
CA GLU A 83 16.69 -17.31 -7.98
C GLU A 83 15.69 -17.34 -6.84
N LEU A 84 14.77 -18.30 -6.87
CA LEU A 84 13.86 -18.53 -5.76
C LEU A 84 14.44 -19.59 -4.84
N GLY A 85 14.78 -19.21 -3.62
CA GLY A 85 15.28 -20.12 -2.60
C GLY A 85 14.32 -20.23 -1.43
N TRP A 86 14.23 -21.43 -0.87
CA TRP A 86 13.41 -21.69 0.30
C TRP A 86 14.31 -21.99 1.51
N SER A 87 14.59 -20.95 2.30
CA SER A 87 15.36 -21.05 3.54
C SER A 87 14.42 -21.11 4.76
N ALA A 88 14.99 -21.38 5.95
CA ALA A 88 14.22 -21.43 7.19
C ALA A 88 13.54 -20.10 7.56
N THR A 89 14.02 -18.96 7.05
CA THR A 89 13.49 -17.62 7.35
C THR A 89 12.39 -17.18 6.37
N GLU A 90 12.27 -17.82 5.21
CA GLU A 90 11.32 -17.43 4.16
C GLU A 90 9.84 -17.49 4.57
N PRO A 91 9.38 -18.50 5.34
CA PRO A 91 8.01 -18.50 5.84
C PRO A 91 7.70 -17.26 6.69
N ALA A 92 8.68 -16.76 7.45
CA ALA A 92 8.51 -15.57 8.28
C ALA A 92 8.44 -14.29 7.43
N HIS A 93 9.29 -14.16 6.40
CA HIS A 93 9.23 -13.04 5.45
C HIS A 93 7.90 -13.02 4.69
N LEU A 94 7.44 -14.18 4.23
CA LEU A 94 6.15 -14.32 3.54
C LEU A 94 4.97 -13.93 4.47
N ALA A 95 4.99 -14.41 5.71
CA ALA A 95 3.98 -14.08 6.70
C ALA A 95 3.98 -12.58 7.01
N LEU A 96 5.16 -11.97 7.16
CA LEU A 96 5.32 -10.55 7.41
C LEU A 96 4.80 -9.69 6.26
N LEU A 97 5.15 -10.01 5.01
CA LEU A 97 4.68 -9.27 3.84
C LEU A 97 3.16 -9.41 3.65
N THR A 98 2.62 -10.60 3.92
CA THR A 98 1.16 -10.83 3.89
C THR A 98 0.45 -10.06 4.99
N ALA A 99 0.99 -10.06 6.21
CA ALA A 99 0.45 -9.29 7.33
C ALA A 99 0.54 -7.77 7.07
N ALA A 100 1.63 -7.30 6.45
CA ALA A 100 1.80 -5.91 6.07
C ALA A 100 0.72 -5.44 5.07
N ALA A 101 0.27 -6.31 4.16
CA ALA A 101 -0.88 -6.02 3.30
C ALA A 101 -2.23 -6.12 4.04
N LEU A 102 -2.38 -7.09 4.95
CA LEU A 102 -3.63 -7.35 5.63
C LEU A 102 -3.99 -6.26 6.66
N LEU A 103 -3.02 -5.83 7.48
CA LEU A 103 -3.28 -4.90 8.59
C LEU A 103 -3.93 -3.58 8.10
N PRO A 104 -3.41 -2.89 7.07
CA PRO A 104 -4.04 -1.68 6.55
C PRO A 104 -5.35 -1.96 5.83
N ALA A 105 -5.51 -3.14 5.22
CA ALA A 105 -6.76 -3.53 4.57
C ALA A 105 -7.91 -3.67 5.58
N LEU A 106 -7.61 -4.13 6.80
CA LEU A 106 -8.59 -4.28 7.88
C LEU A 106 -8.97 -2.95 8.55
N LEU A 107 -8.13 -1.92 8.42
CA LEU A 107 -8.43 -0.61 9.01
C LEU A 107 -9.60 0.06 8.26
N PRO A 108 -10.55 0.68 9.00
CA PRO A 108 -11.56 1.52 8.38
C PRO A 108 -10.87 2.70 7.70
N ALA A 109 -11.30 3.02 6.46
CA ALA A 109 -10.73 4.13 5.71
C ALA A 109 -10.80 5.42 6.54
N ARG A 110 -9.65 5.98 6.90
CA ARG A 110 -9.59 7.25 7.63
C ARG A 110 -10.25 8.31 6.75
N ARG A 111 -11.42 8.80 7.19
CA ARG A 111 -12.08 9.94 6.57
C ARG A 111 -11.12 11.13 6.63
N PRO A 112 -10.78 11.79 5.52
CA PRO A 112 -10.12 13.08 5.61
C PRO A 112 -11.08 14.00 6.36
N ALA A 113 -10.63 14.58 7.47
CA ALA A 113 -11.40 15.53 8.26
C ALA A 113 -11.66 16.82 7.44
N ARG A 114 -12.60 16.76 6.49
CA ARG A 114 -13.11 17.93 5.76
C ARG A 114 -14.12 18.68 6.64
N GLY A 115 -13.68 19.13 7.80
CA GLY A 115 -14.54 19.75 8.81
C GLY A 115 -14.14 21.15 9.27
N HIS A 116 -12.87 21.55 9.18
CA HIS A 116 -12.43 22.79 9.84
C HIS A 116 -12.02 23.96 8.93
N VAL A 117 -11.97 23.77 7.61
CA VAL A 117 -11.56 24.85 6.68
C VAL A 117 -12.72 25.78 6.30
N LEU A 118 -13.98 25.37 6.50
CA LEU A 118 -15.16 26.20 6.21
C LEU A 118 -15.58 27.12 7.37
N GLU A 119 -15.08 26.90 8.59
CA GLU A 119 -15.33 27.78 9.74
C GLU A 119 -14.37 28.97 9.81
N ALA A 120 -13.26 28.92 9.08
CA ALA A 120 -12.30 30.01 8.96
C ALA A 120 -12.63 30.99 7.82
N LEU A 121 -13.79 30.85 7.16
CA LEU A 121 -14.22 31.83 6.16
C LEU A 121 -14.81 33.07 6.87
N PRO A 122 -14.24 34.28 6.70
CA PRO A 122 -14.72 35.47 7.38
C PRO A 122 -16.19 35.76 7.03
N ARG A 123 -16.98 36.04 8.07
CA ARG A 123 -18.43 36.30 8.05
C ARG A 123 -18.91 37.27 6.95
N LYS A 124 -18.02 38.13 6.44
CA LYS A 124 -18.29 39.13 5.40
C LYS A 124 -18.72 38.57 4.04
N ILE A 125 -18.34 37.35 3.67
CA ILE A 125 -18.72 36.78 2.36
C ILE A 125 -20.13 36.17 2.41
N ARG A 126 -20.58 35.73 3.60
CA ARG A 126 -21.88 35.07 3.79
C ARG A 126 -23.07 35.99 3.49
N THR A 127 -22.93 37.29 3.70
CA THR A 127 -23.99 38.27 3.48
C THR A 127 -24.17 38.67 2.01
N HIS A 128 -23.14 38.55 1.17
CA HIS A 128 -23.25 38.93 -0.25
C HIS A 128 -23.97 37.89 -1.13
N LEU A 129 -24.04 36.63 -0.68
CA LEU A 129 -24.72 35.56 -1.41
C LEU A 129 -26.22 35.43 -1.10
N LEU A 130 -26.69 36.06 -0.02
CA LEU A 130 -28.11 36.06 0.35
C LEU A 130 -28.90 37.19 -0.32
N HIS A 131 -28.23 38.17 -0.93
CA HIS A 131 -28.88 39.34 -1.56
C HIS A 131 -28.92 39.32 -3.10
N ARG A 132 -28.51 38.22 -3.74
CA ARG A 132 -28.73 37.99 -5.18
C ARG A 132 -29.80 36.92 -5.41
N ARG A 133 -30.98 37.12 -4.85
CA ARG A 133 -32.24 36.58 -5.39
C ARG A 133 -33.20 37.72 -5.61
#